data_AF-A0A833J2L3-F1
#
_entry.id   AF-A0A833J2L3-F1
#
_cell.length_a   1.000
_cell.length_b   1.000
_cell.length_c   1.000
_cell.angle_alpha   90.00
_cell.angle_beta   90.00
_cell.angle_gamma   90.00
#
_symmetry.space_group_name_H-M   'P 1'
#
loop_
_entity.id
_entity.type
_entity.pdbx_description
1 polymer ?
#
loop_
_entity_poly.entity_id
_entity_poly.type
_entity_poly.pdbx_seq_one_letter_code
_entity_poly.pdbx_strand_id
1 'polypeptide(L)' 'MSAHRNREWPFTPANVRWVRKLWNAGRDTIEISRTTGLTEAQAYNLLAFIRDQRHAARQQGGARA' A
#
# COMPACT_ATOMS: atom_id res chain seq x y z
N MET A 1 -7.70 -17.73 -26.14
CA MET A 1 -7.39 -16.42 -25.51
C MET A 1 -7.49 -16.54 -23.99
N SER A 2 -6.37 -16.54 -23.27
CA SER A 2 -6.36 -16.36 -21.81
C SER A 2 -4.94 -16.02 -21.36
N ALA A 3 -4.64 -14.72 -21.31
CA ALA A 3 -3.31 -14.21 -20.98
C ALA A 3 -3.39 -12.97 -20.07
N HIS A 4 -4.28 -12.93 -19.06
CA HIS A 4 -4.56 -11.63 -18.43
C HIS A 4 -4.79 -11.51 -16.92
N ARG A 5 -4.68 -12.53 -16.05
CA ARG A 5 -5.04 -12.30 -14.63
C ARG A 5 -4.19 -13.00 -13.57
N ASN A 6 -2.87 -13.06 -13.73
CA ASN A 6 -2.05 -13.53 -12.61
C ASN A 6 -0.56 -13.13 -12.58
N ARG A 7 -0.14 -11.98 -13.12
CA ARG A 7 1.31 -11.66 -13.16
C ARG A 7 1.78 -10.31 -12.64
N GLU A 8 0.89 -9.47 -12.13
CA GLU A 8 1.33 -8.24 -11.45
C GLU A 8 0.61 -8.13 -10.10
N TRP A 9 1.31 -8.66 -9.11
CA TRP A 9 1.20 -8.32 -7.69
C TRP A 9 0.78 -6.84 -7.51
N PRO A 10 -0.09 -6.46 -6.54
CA PRO A 10 -0.70 -5.12 -6.46
C PRO A 10 0.28 -3.98 -6.13
N PHE A 11 1.58 -4.27 -6.01
CA PHE A 11 2.64 -3.35 -5.60
C PHE A 11 3.22 -2.55 -6.77
N THR A 12 2.35 -1.95 -7.58
CA THR A 12 2.82 -0.93 -8.51
C THR A 12 3.11 0.37 -7.74
N PRO A 13 4.09 1.20 -8.18
CA PRO A 13 4.30 2.52 -7.58
C PRO A 13 3.04 3.40 -7.57
N ALA A 14 2.17 3.24 -8.57
CA ALA A 14 0.89 3.93 -8.64
C ALA A 14 -0.05 3.51 -7.50
N ASN A 15 -0.24 2.20 -7.29
CA ASN A 15 -1.10 1.67 -6.23
C ASN A 15 -0.56 2.04 -4.84
N VAL A 16 0.76 1.94 -4.63
CA VAL A 16 1.39 2.34 -3.37
C VAL A 16 1.14 3.83 -3.08
N ARG A 17 1.34 4.71 -4.07
CA ARG A 17 1.07 6.15 -3.91
C ARG A 17 -0.40 6.42 -3.61
N TRP A 18 -1.32 5.74 -4.29
CA TRP A 18 -2.75 5.95 -4.12
C TRP A 18 -3.24 5.46 -2.75
N VAL A 19 -2.88 4.24 -2.34
CA VAL A 19 -3.19 3.71 -1.01
C VAL A 19 -2.58 4.58 0.09
N ARG A 20 -1.33 5.03 -0.06
CA ARG A 20 -0.68 5.94 0.88
C ARG A 20 -1.45 7.26 1.03
N LYS A 21 -1.93 7.84 -0.07
CA LYS A 21 -2.73 9.08 -0.05
C LYS A 21 -4.03 8.89 0.73
N LEU A 22 -4.74 7.78 0.51
CA LEU A 22 -6.00 7.48 1.19
C LEU A 22 -5.79 7.20 2.68
N TRP A 23 -4.75 6.42 3.03
CA TRP A 23 -4.40 6.16 4.42
C TRP A 23 -4.02 7.43 5.19
N ASN A 24 -3.23 8.31 4.57
CA ASN A 24 -2.90 9.61 5.17
C ASN A 24 -4.13 10.53 5.32
N ALA A 25 -5.18 10.32 4.54
CA ALA A 25 -6.46 11.00 4.67
C ALA A 25 -7.39 10.37 5.74
N GLY A 26 -6.91 9.38 6.48
CA GLY A 26 -7.65 8.72 7.57
C GLY A 26 -8.62 7.62 7.11
N ARG A 27 -8.54 7.18 5.85
CA ARG A 27 -9.40 6.10 5.33
C ARG A 27 -8.99 4.75 5.88
N ASP A 28 -9.98 3.92 6.21
CA ASP A 28 -9.77 2.54 6.62
C ASP A 28 -9.54 1.59 5.42
N THR A 29 -9.15 0.35 5.69
CA THR A 29 -8.82 -0.64 4.66
C THR A 29 -10.01 -0.98 3.74
N ILE A 30 -11.24 -0.93 4.26
CA ILE A 30 -12.47 -1.21 3.50
C ILE A 30 -12.79 -0.02 2.59
N GLU A 31 -12.67 1.21 3.08
CA GLU A 31 -12.83 2.41 2.25
C GLU A 31 -11.77 2.48 1.15
N ILE A 32 -10.53 2.09 1.46
CA ILE A 32 -9.43 2.03 0.50
C ILE A 32 -9.70 0.98 -0.58
N SER A 33 -10.14 -0.23 -0.21
CA SER A 33 -10.43 -1.29 -1.18
C SER A 33 -11.54 -0.87 -2.15
N ARG A 34 -12.63 -0.29 -1.62
CA ARG A 34 -13.74 0.24 -2.42
C ARG A 34 -13.30 1.36 -3.38
N THR A 35 -12.43 2.26 -2.93
CA THR A 35 -11.98 3.42 -3.72
C THR A 35 -11.00 3.02 -4.83
N THR A 36 -10.15 2.02 -4.57
CA THR A 36 -9.06 1.64 -5.47
C THR A 36 -9.42 0.48 -6.40
N GLY A 37 -10.51 -0.25 -6.11
CA GLY A 37 -10.87 -1.49 -6.80
C GLY A 37 -9.98 -2.68 -6.42
N LEU A 38 -9.08 -2.51 -5.44
CA LEU A 38 -8.27 -3.59 -4.87
C LEU A 38 -9.12 -4.45 -3.95
N THR A 39 -8.75 -5.72 -3.80
CA THR A 39 -9.33 -6.53 -2.72
C THR A 39 -8.84 -6.04 -1.36
N GLU A 40 -9.60 -6.31 -0.31
CA GLU A 40 -9.22 -5.93 1.06
C GLU A 40 -7.84 -6.49 1.46
N ALA A 41 -7.54 -7.74 1.09
CA ALA A 41 -6.24 -8.36 1.31
C ALA A 41 -5.11 -7.62 0.57
N GLN A 42 -5.35 -7.16 -0.67
CA GLN A 42 -4.36 -6.39 -1.43
C GLN A 42 -4.13 -5.01 -0.81
N ALA A 43 -5.19 -4.32 -0.40
CA ALA A 43 -5.10 -3.04 0.31
C ALA A 43 -4.34 -3.20 1.64
N TYR A 44 -4.63 -4.25 2.41
CA TYR A 44 -3.95 -4.57 3.67
C TYR A 44 -2.45 -4.80 3.47
N ASN A 45 -2.07 -5.61 2.48
CA ASN A 45 -0.65 -5.87 2.18
C ASN A 45 0.10 -4.59 1.77
N LEU A 46 -0.53 -3.71 0.97
CA LEU A 46 0.06 -2.42 0.61
C LEU A 46 0.24 -1.51 1.84
N LEU A 47 -0.74 -1.48 2.74
CA LEU A 47 -0.64 -0.72 3.98
C LEU A 47 0.49 -1.20 4.87
N ALA A 48 0.64 -2.53 5.04
CA ALA A 48 1.75 -3.11 5.79
C ALA A 48 3.11 -2.65 5.25
N PHE A 49 3.32 -2.77 3.94
CA PHE A 49 4.54 -2.29 3.30
C PHE A 49 4.79 -0.78 3.45
N ILE A 50 3.74 0.04 3.37
CA ILE A 50 3.86 1.49 3.61
C ILE A 50 4.26 1.77 5.07
N ARG A 51 3.72 1.02 6.03
CA ARG A 51 4.09 1.13 7.45
C ARG A 51 5.54 0.71 7.67
N ASP A 52 5.99 -0.38 7.04
CA ASP A 52 7.37 -0.86 7.12
C ASP A 52 8.35 0.19 6.57
N GLN A 53 8.05 0.80 5.42
CA GLN A 53 8.87 1.90 4.90
C GLN A 53 8.96 3.08 5.86
N ARG A 54 7.85 3.45 6.52
CA ARG A 54 7.85 4.51 7.54
C ARG A 54 8.67 4.10 8.76
N HIS A 55 8.61 2.84 9.19
CA HIS A 55 9.43 2.33 10.28
C HIS A 55 10.92 2.33 9.93
N ALA A 56 11.29 1.87 8.73
CA ALA A 56 12.67 1.89 8.26
C ALA A 56 13.23 3.32 8.19
N ALA A 57 12.44 4.27 7.68
CA ALA A 57 12.83 5.68 7.65
C ALA A 57 13.04 6.28 9.05
N ARG A 58 12.20 5.91 10.04
CA ARG A 58 12.41 6.33 11.43
C ARG A 58 13.69 5.76 12.02
N GLN A 59 14.00 4.49 11.76
CA GLN A 59 15.23 3.85 12.25
C GLN A 59 16.49 4.49 11.64
N GLN A 60 16.46 4.85 10.35
CA GLN A 60 17.56 5.58 9.70
C GLN A 60 17.72 7.02 10.23
N GLY A 61 16.62 7.67 10.60
CA GLY A 61 16.66 8.99 11.26
C GLY A 61 17.12 8.93 12.72
N GLY A 62 16.87 7.83 13.43
CA GLY A 62 17.31 7.60 14.80
C GLY A 62 18.78 7.16 14.93
N ALA A 63 19.36 6.55 13.89
CA ALA A 63 20.77 6.13 13.86
C ALA A 63 21.78 7.30 13.73
N ARG A 64 21.30 8.55 13.79
CA ARG A 64 22.13 9.77 13.79
C ARG A 64 22.10 10.54 15.12
N ALA A 65 21.52 9.97 16.18
CA ALA A 65 21.53 10.55 17.52
C ALA A 65 22.60 9.89 18.39
#